data_AF-A0AA35R754-F1
#
_entry.id   AF-A0AA35R754-F1
#
_cell.length_a   1.000
_cell.length_b   1.000
_cell.length_c   1.000
_cell.angle_alpha   90.00
_cell.angle_beta   90.00
_cell.angle_gamma   90.00
#
_symmetry.space_group_name_H-M   'P 1'
#
loop_
_entity.id
_entity.type
_entity.pdbx_description
1 polymer ?
#
loop_
_entity_poly.entity_id
_entity_poly.type
_entity_poly.pdbx_seq_one_letter_code
_entity_poly.pdbx_strand_id
1 'polypeptide(L)'
;MSVADYYPLTETSGGTMPGQERHDSSSLPLAIKEKDVEYQFHRMVMFTRLLESYPHSRSLVMAEAVVDVCPLVRAEVWAALLGVKGDIQEEYAAIDKDTEQLTDRQIDVDIPRCHQYDTLLSSRDGHCKFKRILKAWIGSHPALVYWQGLDSLCAPFLALNFNDEALALACLSTFISKYLHNFFLKDNSSIMQEYLAVFSQMIAFHEPALFNHLDSTAFNPELYAIPWFLTMFTHILPLHKIYYLWDTLLLGNCSFPLFVGVSILQHLRDDLLTFDFNECILMFSDMPDIDIQACIHDAVRAYLATPPSTYLRKHDHTYSPPTDVPPEALREPLSLDVLRQESCPHISAHDVIALCGLEYHALGYGGGARESGPTHSLRSPSSPLQRRAEVGRRRGKSGKGGRKGRKGVLVDIRSQEEFRAGHVPGSLSLPHQLAFQPDGSLTPSLPSSSLSSVRTSRVIIVVANKGKSGPEFARQLVRLRFPHVCVLHNGAAVLRSLGLLTALGEDP
;
A
#
# COMPACT_ATOMS: atom_id res chain seq x y z
N MET A 1 10.10 27.13 -37.47
CA MET A 1 10.03 26.65 -36.08
C MET A 1 11.41 26.18 -35.69
N SER A 2 11.99 26.71 -34.62
CA SER A 2 13.38 26.46 -34.24
C SER A 2 13.50 25.28 -33.26
N VAL A 3 14.67 24.64 -33.22
CA VAL A 3 14.96 23.54 -32.27
C VAL A 3 14.71 23.97 -30.81
N ALA A 4 14.86 25.26 -30.48
CA ALA A 4 14.60 25.77 -29.13
C ALA A 4 13.11 25.73 -28.74
N ASP A 5 12.18 25.74 -29.70
CA ASP A 5 10.72 25.71 -29.45
C ASP A 5 10.23 24.32 -29.02
N TYR A 6 11.06 23.28 -29.21
CA TYR A 6 10.82 21.90 -28.77
C TYR A 6 11.57 21.53 -27.49
N TYR A 7 12.51 22.36 -27.01
CA TYR A 7 13.42 22.00 -25.92
C TYR A 7 13.59 23.14 -24.91
N PRO A 8 12.66 23.32 -23.95
CA PRO A 8 12.98 24.11 -22.78
C PRO A 8 14.01 23.33 -21.95
N LEU A 9 15.22 23.87 -21.86
CA LEU A 9 16.17 23.54 -20.79
C LEU A 9 15.44 23.75 -19.47
N THR A 10 15.60 22.82 -18.53
CA THR A 10 14.87 22.75 -17.24
C THR A 10 15.13 23.92 -16.28
N GLU A 11 15.63 25.07 -16.75
CA GLU A 11 15.94 26.27 -15.96
C GLU A 11 15.56 27.60 -16.63
N THR A 12 14.50 27.66 -17.45
CA THR A 12 14.00 28.97 -17.93
C THR A 12 12.56 29.24 -17.48
N SER A 13 12.45 30.10 -16.45
CA SER A 13 11.21 30.81 -16.14
C SER A 13 11.05 31.93 -17.17
N GLY A 14 10.25 31.74 -18.24
CA GLY A 14 9.97 32.85 -19.15
C GLY A 14 9.14 32.53 -20.40
N GLY A 15 7.94 33.11 -20.45
CA GLY A 15 7.33 33.68 -21.67
C GLY A 15 6.68 32.72 -22.68
N THR A 16 5.36 32.53 -22.56
CA THR A 16 4.53 31.92 -23.60
C THR A 16 4.31 32.93 -24.76
N MET A 17 4.69 32.56 -25.98
CA MET A 17 4.24 33.26 -27.20
C MET A 17 2.78 32.89 -27.52
N PRO A 18 1.93 33.82 -27.97
CA PRO A 18 0.51 33.55 -28.23
C PRO A 18 0.33 32.95 -29.63
N GLY A 19 -0.41 31.84 -29.75
CA GLY A 19 -0.98 31.42 -31.04
C GLY A 19 -0.95 29.94 -31.43
N GLN A 20 -0.53 29.01 -30.57
CA GLN A 20 -0.71 27.58 -30.84
C GLN A 20 -1.68 26.99 -29.81
N GLU A 21 -2.93 26.77 -30.21
CA GLU A 21 -3.85 25.87 -29.51
C GLU A 21 -3.28 24.45 -29.62
N ARG A 22 -2.26 24.14 -28.81
CA ARG A 22 -1.84 22.76 -28.58
C ARG A 22 -3.01 22.08 -27.87
N HIS A 23 -3.59 21.07 -28.50
CA HIS A 23 -4.46 20.13 -27.82
C HIS A 23 -3.65 19.50 -26.68
N ASP A 24 -3.80 20.00 -25.47
CA ASP A 24 -3.04 19.54 -24.31
C ASP A 24 -3.58 18.19 -23.83
N SER A 25 -3.18 17.13 -24.53
CA SER A 25 -3.53 15.75 -24.22
C SER A 25 -2.98 15.31 -22.86
N SER A 26 -2.04 16.06 -22.27
CA SER A 26 -1.51 15.78 -20.92
C SER A 26 -2.60 15.75 -19.85
N SER A 27 -3.72 16.42 -20.09
CA SER A 27 -4.90 16.45 -19.22
C SER A 27 -5.84 15.25 -19.39
N LEU A 28 -5.72 14.50 -20.48
CA LEU A 28 -6.61 13.39 -20.85
C LEU A 28 -6.33 12.11 -20.03
N PRO A 29 -7.26 11.13 -20.04
CA PRO A 29 -7.04 9.79 -19.50
C PRO A 29 -5.80 9.10 -20.08
N LEU A 30 -5.16 8.23 -19.29
CA LEU A 30 -3.89 7.60 -19.66
C LEU A 30 -3.98 6.80 -20.97
N ALA A 31 -5.08 6.07 -21.18
CA ALA A 31 -5.31 5.32 -22.41
C ALA A 31 -5.35 6.18 -23.69
N ILE A 32 -5.70 7.47 -23.57
CA ILE A 32 -5.65 8.43 -24.69
C ILE A 32 -4.21 8.95 -24.85
N LYS A 33 -3.55 9.30 -23.75
CA LYS A 33 -2.16 9.78 -23.75
C LYS A 33 -1.18 8.77 -24.34
N GLU A 34 -1.40 7.47 -24.13
CA GLU A 34 -0.56 6.41 -24.71
C GLU A 34 -0.71 6.27 -26.24
N LYS A 35 -1.83 6.74 -26.80
CA LYS A 35 -2.06 6.77 -28.25
C LYS A 35 -1.61 8.08 -28.90
N ASP A 36 -1.32 9.11 -28.10
CA ASP A 36 -0.83 10.39 -28.58
C ASP A 36 0.68 10.33 -28.82
N VAL A 37 1.06 10.38 -30.09
CA VAL A 37 2.45 10.28 -30.54
C VAL A 37 3.30 11.44 -30.03
N GLU A 38 2.78 12.67 -30.02
CA GLU A 38 3.54 13.85 -29.60
C GLU A 38 3.79 13.81 -28.09
N TYR A 39 2.76 13.46 -27.31
CA TYR A 39 2.91 13.25 -25.87
C TYR A 39 3.93 12.16 -25.56
N GLN A 40 3.82 10.99 -26.20
CA GLN A 40 4.76 9.88 -25.97
C GLN A 40 6.20 10.24 -26.37
N PHE A 41 6.38 10.97 -27.48
CA PHE A 41 7.70 11.45 -27.89
C PHE A 41 8.33 12.35 -26.83
N HIS A 42 7.58 13.32 -26.29
CA HIS A 42 8.07 14.19 -25.22
C HIS A 42 8.42 13.40 -23.96
N ARG A 43 7.56 12.46 -23.54
CA ARG A 43 7.81 11.61 -22.37
C ARG A 43 9.05 10.73 -22.54
N MET A 44 9.23 10.14 -23.72
CA MET A 44 10.38 9.32 -24.06
C MET A 44 11.68 10.12 -23.95
N VAL A 45 11.78 11.26 -24.65
CA VAL A 45 12.99 12.11 -24.64
C VAL A 45 13.35 12.59 -23.23
N MET A 46 12.34 12.99 -22.45
CA MET A 46 12.54 13.43 -21.07
C MET A 46 13.10 12.29 -20.20
N PHE A 47 12.48 11.11 -20.21
CA PHE A 47 12.96 9.98 -19.42
C PHE A 47 14.36 9.54 -19.86
N THR A 48 14.65 9.46 -21.15
CA THR A 48 15.99 9.11 -21.65
C THR A 48 17.08 10.01 -21.05
N ARG A 49 16.87 11.34 -21.06
CA ARG A 49 17.83 12.30 -20.45
C ARG A 49 17.98 12.13 -18.95
N LEU A 50 16.88 11.87 -18.26
CA LEU A 50 16.94 11.60 -16.81
C LEU A 50 17.69 10.29 -16.54
N LEU A 51 17.48 9.25 -17.34
CA LEU A 51 18.16 7.97 -17.18
C LEU A 51 19.67 8.06 -17.48
N GLU A 52 20.09 8.87 -18.46
CA GLU A 52 21.52 9.15 -18.74
C GLU A 52 22.25 9.78 -17.54
N SER A 53 21.54 10.53 -16.70
CA SER A 53 22.08 11.19 -15.49
C SER A 53 21.80 10.42 -14.20
N TYR A 54 21.27 9.20 -14.29
CA TYR A 54 21.05 8.33 -13.15
C TYR A 54 22.39 7.84 -12.59
N PRO A 55 22.61 7.79 -11.25
CA PRO A 55 21.62 7.86 -10.17
C PRO A 55 21.32 9.25 -9.62
N HIS A 56 21.99 10.32 -10.08
CA HIS A 56 21.81 11.67 -9.53
C HIS A 56 20.40 12.23 -9.78
N SER A 57 19.78 11.85 -10.90
CA SER A 57 18.43 12.23 -11.32
C SER A 57 17.30 11.42 -10.69
N ARG A 58 17.58 10.49 -9.75
CA ARG A 58 16.58 9.54 -9.20
C ARG A 58 15.30 10.21 -8.71
N SER A 59 15.41 11.36 -8.03
CA SER A 59 14.26 12.11 -7.52
C SER A 59 13.39 12.68 -8.65
N LEU A 60 13.99 13.08 -9.77
CA LEU A 60 13.30 13.58 -10.96
C LEU A 60 12.63 12.45 -11.72
N VAL A 61 13.30 11.30 -11.90
CA VAL A 61 12.67 10.09 -12.49
C VAL A 61 11.41 9.72 -11.69
N MET A 62 11.50 9.73 -10.36
CA MET A 62 10.36 9.47 -9.47
C MET A 62 9.26 10.54 -9.61
N ALA A 63 9.62 11.82 -9.77
CA ALA A 63 8.65 12.90 -9.95
C ALA A 63 7.86 12.76 -11.26
N GLU A 64 8.52 12.33 -12.34
CA GLU A 64 7.88 12.10 -13.63
C GLU A 64 7.06 10.81 -13.67
N ALA A 65 7.56 9.73 -13.04
CA ALA A 65 6.83 8.47 -12.90
C ALA A 65 5.53 8.63 -12.09
N VAL A 66 5.49 9.59 -11.16
CA VAL A 66 4.26 9.96 -10.43
C VAL A 66 3.15 10.42 -11.38
N VAL A 67 3.48 11.05 -12.50
CA VAL A 67 2.50 11.46 -13.52
C VAL A 67 2.02 10.23 -14.31
N ASP A 68 2.92 9.56 -15.00
CA ASP A 68 2.76 8.23 -15.61
C ASP A 68 4.13 7.72 -16.10
N VAL A 69 4.20 6.52 -16.69
CA VAL A 69 5.43 5.95 -17.26
C VAL A 69 5.23 5.77 -18.76
N CYS A 70 6.19 6.22 -19.57
CA CYS A 70 6.15 6.07 -21.02
C CYS A 70 6.37 4.60 -21.40
N PRO A 71 5.50 3.96 -22.20
CA PRO A 71 5.64 2.55 -22.52
C PRO A 71 6.97 2.17 -23.19
N LEU A 72 7.52 3.05 -24.03
CA LEU A 72 8.73 2.78 -24.81
C LEU A 72 10.03 2.73 -23.99
N VAL A 73 10.01 3.29 -22.77
CA VAL A 73 11.17 3.33 -21.86
C VAL A 73 10.80 2.76 -20.48
N ARG A 74 9.72 1.97 -20.42
CA ARG A 74 9.17 1.46 -19.16
C ARG A 74 10.18 0.56 -18.44
N ALA A 75 10.91 -0.27 -19.19
CA ALA A 75 11.89 -1.20 -18.67
C ALA A 75 12.96 -0.49 -17.83
N GLU A 76 13.55 0.57 -18.40
CA GLU A 76 14.62 1.35 -17.81
C GLU A 76 14.10 2.23 -16.66
N VAL A 77 12.90 2.79 -16.81
CA VAL A 77 12.25 3.54 -15.72
C VAL A 77 11.97 2.62 -14.53
N TRP A 78 11.45 1.41 -14.75
CA TRP A 78 11.23 0.44 -13.68
C TRP A 78 12.52 0.04 -12.99
N ALA A 79 13.59 -0.23 -13.75
CA ALA A 79 14.92 -0.50 -13.20
C ALA A 79 15.42 0.66 -12.31
N ALA A 80 15.25 1.90 -12.76
CA ALA A 80 15.63 3.10 -12.00
C ALA A 80 14.77 3.28 -10.73
N LEU A 81 13.46 3.01 -10.79
CA LEU A 81 12.57 3.07 -9.62
C LEU A 81 12.90 1.98 -8.59
N LEU A 82 13.24 0.78 -9.06
CA LEU A 82 13.72 -0.34 -8.23
C LEU A 82 15.12 -0.10 -7.66
N GLY A 83 15.87 0.85 -8.22
CA GLY A 83 17.21 1.17 -7.75
C GLY A 83 18.26 0.16 -8.21
N VAL A 84 18.04 -0.50 -9.35
CA VAL A 84 19.02 -1.38 -9.99
C VAL A 84 20.29 -0.58 -10.29
N LYS A 85 21.43 -1.13 -9.89
CA LYS A 85 22.78 -0.55 -9.97
C LYS A 85 23.80 -1.67 -10.10
N GLY A 86 25.04 -1.33 -10.47
CA GLY A 86 26.13 -2.27 -10.59
C GLY A 86 26.28 -2.83 -12.01
N ASP A 87 27.24 -3.73 -12.18
CA ASP A 87 27.48 -4.41 -13.46
C ASP A 87 26.59 -5.66 -13.55
N ILE A 88 25.33 -5.41 -13.89
CA ILE A 88 24.32 -6.47 -14.03
C ILE A 88 24.69 -7.52 -15.08
N GLN A 89 25.49 -7.13 -16.10
CA GLN A 89 25.87 -8.03 -17.18
C GLN A 89 26.93 -9.03 -16.70
N GLU A 90 27.94 -8.56 -15.98
CA GLU A 90 28.94 -9.42 -15.35
C GLU A 90 28.28 -10.36 -14.32
N GLU A 91 27.42 -9.81 -13.45
CA GLU A 91 26.68 -10.60 -12.46
C GLU A 91 25.84 -11.70 -13.12
N TYR A 92 25.10 -11.39 -14.19
CA TYR A 92 24.29 -12.38 -14.90
C TYR A 92 25.14 -13.43 -15.63
N ALA A 93 26.23 -13.01 -16.25
CA ALA A 93 27.14 -13.89 -16.99
C ALA A 93 27.82 -14.91 -16.06
N ALA A 94 28.17 -14.50 -14.84
CA ALA A 94 28.86 -15.33 -13.85
C ALA A 94 28.01 -16.48 -13.28
N ILE A 95 26.68 -16.42 -13.39
CA ILE A 95 25.79 -17.44 -12.82
C ILE A 95 25.70 -18.66 -13.74
N ASP A 96 25.86 -19.86 -13.21
CA ASP A 96 25.62 -21.11 -13.93
C ASP A 96 24.11 -21.31 -14.20
N LYS A 97 23.75 -21.38 -15.48
CA LYS A 97 22.37 -21.54 -15.96
C LYS A 97 22.17 -22.88 -16.67
N ASP A 98 23.24 -23.61 -16.93
CA ASP A 98 23.26 -24.78 -17.82
C ASP A 98 23.19 -26.09 -17.03
N THR A 99 23.81 -26.15 -15.84
CA THR A 99 23.76 -27.34 -14.99
C THR A 99 22.32 -27.68 -14.61
N GLU A 100 21.91 -28.94 -14.80
CA GLU A 100 20.56 -29.41 -14.49
C GLU A 100 20.29 -29.34 -12.98
N GLN A 101 19.15 -28.75 -12.59
CA GLN A 101 18.73 -28.60 -11.20
C GLN A 101 17.43 -29.36 -10.94
N LEU A 102 17.18 -29.75 -9.69
CA LEU A 102 15.94 -30.44 -9.30
C LEU A 102 14.67 -29.63 -9.64
N THR A 103 14.77 -28.30 -9.62
CA THR A 103 13.70 -27.37 -9.94
C THR A 103 13.38 -27.28 -11.44
N ASP A 104 14.29 -27.73 -12.33
CA ASP A 104 14.12 -27.60 -13.78
C ASP A 104 12.85 -28.28 -14.27
N ARG A 105 12.49 -29.44 -13.69
CA ARG A 105 11.26 -30.16 -14.04
C ARG A 105 10.00 -29.35 -13.79
N GLN A 106 9.95 -28.60 -12.68
CA GLN A 106 8.80 -27.75 -12.37
C GLN A 106 8.76 -26.53 -13.28
N ILE A 107 9.92 -25.91 -13.50
CA ILE A 107 10.06 -24.76 -14.42
C ILE A 107 9.60 -25.12 -15.83
N ASP A 108 9.97 -26.30 -16.34
CA ASP A 108 9.61 -26.78 -17.67
C ASP A 108 8.10 -27.05 -17.84
N VAL A 109 7.37 -27.30 -16.75
CA VAL A 109 5.91 -27.48 -16.74
C VAL A 109 5.16 -26.15 -16.60
N ASP A 110 5.73 -25.19 -15.87
CA ASP A 110 5.09 -23.92 -15.57
C ASP A 110 5.20 -22.92 -16.73
N ILE A 111 6.39 -22.78 -17.31
CA ILE A 111 6.68 -21.81 -18.39
C ILE A 111 5.66 -21.92 -19.55
N PRO A 112 5.35 -23.10 -20.11
CA PRO A 112 4.44 -23.18 -21.27
C PRO A 112 2.99 -22.77 -20.96
N ARG A 113 2.60 -22.73 -19.68
CA ARG A 113 1.27 -22.32 -19.22
C ARG A 113 1.22 -20.84 -18.83
N CYS A 114 2.38 -20.24 -18.59
CA CYS A 114 2.54 -18.86 -18.14
C CYS A 114 2.30 -17.87 -19.29
N HIS A 115 1.28 -17.01 -19.15
CA HIS A 115 0.97 -15.94 -20.12
C HIS A 115 0.96 -16.40 -21.60
N GLN A 116 0.43 -17.60 -21.88
CA GLN A 116 0.44 -18.22 -23.22
C GLN A 116 -0.20 -17.38 -24.35
N TYR A 117 -0.99 -16.37 -24.00
CA TYR A 117 -1.58 -15.43 -24.96
C TYR A 117 -0.57 -14.41 -25.50
N ASP A 118 0.56 -14.21 -24.83
CA ASP A 118 1.61 -13.27 -25.25
C ASP A 118 2.55 -13.94 -26.25
N THR A 119 2.71 -13.33 -27.43
CA THR A 119 3.45 -13.93 -28.55
C THR A 119 4.95 -14.03 -28.31
N LEU A 120 5.54 -13.12 -27.52
CA LEU A 120 6.97 -13.14 -27.22
C LEU A 120 7.25 -14.22 -26.16
N LEU A 121 6.46 -14.24 -25.10
CA LEU A 121 6.64 -15.15 -23.98
C LEU A 121 6.35 -16.60 -24.33
N SER A 122 5.33 -16.87 -25.17
CA SER A 122 4.98 -18.22 -25.64
C SER A 122 5.92 -18.77 -26.72
N SER A 123 6.86 -17.96 -27.22
CA SER A 123 7.82 -18.39 -28.23
C SER A 123 8.86 -19.35 -27.61
N ARG A 124 9.49 -20.17 -28.46
CA ARG A 124 10.59 -21.05 -28.02
C ARG A 124 11.73 -20.26 -27.37
N ASP A 125 12.08 -19.10 -27.93
CA ASP A 125 13.13 -18.24 -27.37
C ASP A 125 12.69 -17.65 -26.02
N GLY A 126 11.43 -17.21 -25.90
CA GLY A 126 10.82 -16.77 -24.64
C GLY A 126 10.90 -17.83 -23.55
N HIS A 127 10.55 -19.08 -23.87
CA HIS A 127 10.67 -20.19 -22.92
C HIS A 127 12.12 -20.44 -22.48
N CYS A 128 13.07 -20.40 -23.42
CA CYS A 128 14.49 -20.54 -23.09
C CYS A 128 14.98 -19.40 -22.17
N LYS A 129 14.58 -18.15 -22.45
CA LYS A 129 14.91 -16.97 -21.66
C LYS A 129 14.31 -17.03 -20.25
N PHE A 130 13.04 -17.43 -20.12
CA PHE A 130 12.40 -17.68 -18.83
C PHE A 130 13.21 -18.66 -17.99
N LYS A 131 13.54 -19.82 -18.57
CA LYS A 131 14.29 -20.86 -17.85
C LYS A 131 15.64 -20.33 -17.38
N ARG A 132 16.38 -19.61 -18.24
CA ARG A 132 17.67 -19.01 -17.87
C ARG A 132 17.54 -17.99 -16.73
N ILE A 133 16.58 -17.07 -16.79
CA ILE A 133 16.36 -16.06 -15.74
C ILE A 133 15.94 -16.72 -14.42
N LEU A 134 15.00 -17.67 -14.45
CA LEU A 134 14.53 -18.36 -13.24
C LEU A 134 15.64 -19.18 -12.59
N LYS A 135 16.43 -19.91 -13.39
CA LYS A 135 17.61 -20.64 -12.89
C LYS A 135 18.66 -19.69 -12.32
N ALA A 136 18.92 -18.58 -13.01
CA ALA A 136 19.85 -17.57 -12.52
C ALA A 136 19.39 -17.00 -11.18
N TRP A 137 18.10 -16.66 -11.05
CA TRP A 137 17.53 -16.16 -9.80
C TRP A 137 17.66 -17.15 -8.64
N ILE A 138 17.32 -18.43 -8.86
CA ILE A 138 17.47 -19.49 -7.84
C ILE A 138 18.94 -19.67 -7.47
N GLY A 139 19.84 -19.71 -8.46
CA GLY A 139 21.28 -19.84 -8.26
C GLY A 139 21.90 -18.70 -7.45
N SER A 140 21.40 -17.47 -7.64
CA SER A 140 21.83 -16.29 -6.86
C SER A 140 21.26 -16.24 -5.44
N HIS A 141 20.25 -17.05 -5.11
CA HIS A 141 19.58 -17.02 -3.81
C HIS A 141 19.48 -18.41 -3.18
N PRO A 142 20.59 -18.98 -2.65
CA PRO A 142 20.63 -20.35 -2.13
C PRO A 142 19.66 -20.67 -0.99
N ALA A 143 19.16 -19.64 -0.29
CA ALA A 143 18.18 -19.79 0.79
C ALA A 143 16.72 -19.87 0.29
N LEU A 144 16.47 -19.50 -0.96
CA LEU A 144 15.14 -19.44 -1.57
C LEU A 144 14.91 -20.64 -2.50
N VAL A 145 13.65 -20.99 -2.71
CA VAL A 145 13.24 -22.10 -3.58
C VAL A 145 12.24 -21.63 -4.62
N TYR A 146 12.16 -22.36 -5.72
CA TYR A 146 11.13 -22.13 -6.72
C TYR A 146 9.75 -22.51 -6.14
N TRP A 147 8.86 -21.51 -6.09
CA TRP A 147 7.43 -21.72 -5.87
C TRP A 147 6.68 -21.45 -7.18
N GLN A 148 5.67 -22.28 -7.47
CA GLN A 148 4.78 -22.04 -8.60
C GLN A 148 4.17 -20.63 -8.50
N GLY A 149 4.28 -19.85 -9.58
CA GLY A 149 3.94 -18.43 -9.62
C GLY A 149 5.15 -17.50 -9.77
N LEU A 150 6.38 -17.97 -9.50
CA LEU A 150 7.59 -17.19 -9.77
C LEU A 150 7.79 -16.92 -11.27
N ASP A 151 7.40 -17.86 -12.13
CA ASP A 151 7.29 -17.71 -13.57
C ASP A 151 6.35 -16.55 -13.94
N SER A 152 5.15 -16.51 -13.35
CA SER A 152 4.19 -15.42 -13.56
C SER A 152 4.75 -14.07 -13.08
N LEU A 153 5.49 -14.05 -11.98
CA LEU A 153 6.15 -12.85 -11.45
C LEU A 153 7.29 -12.37 -12.36
N CYS A 154 8.02 -13.29 -12.99
CA CYS A 154 9.11 -13.00 -13.93
C CYS A 154 8.60 -12.43 -15.27
N ALA A 155 7.38 -12.79 -15.68
CA ALA A 155 6.84 -12.49 -17.00
C ALA A 155 6.88 -11.00 -17.40
N PRO A 156 6.45 -10.03 -16.56
CA PRO A 156 6.49 -8.61 -16.93
C PRO A 156 7.91 -8.11 -17.18
N PHE A 157 8.89 -8.57 -16.38
CA PHE A 157 10.28 -8.16 -16.53
C PHE A 157 10.90 -8.72 -17.79
N LEU A 158 10.68 -10.00 -18.09
CA LEU A 158 11.18 -10.61 -19.33
C LEU A 158 10.50 -10.00 -20.56
N ALA A 159 9.19 -9.76 -20.54
CA ALA A 159 8.49 -9.15 -21.66
C ALA A 159 9.03 -7.75 -22.00
N LEU A 160 9.30 -6.93 -20.97
CA LEU A 160 9.85 -5.58 -21.15
C LEU A 160 11.35 -5.57 -21.50
N ASN A 161 12.09 -6.60 -21.10
CA ASN A 161 13.54 -6.70 -21.28
C ASN A 161 13.93 -7.95 -22.09
N PHE A 162 13.17 -8.26 -23.14
CA PHE A 162 13.33 -9.53 -23.87
C PHE A 162 14.76 -9.73 -24.42
N ASN A 163 15.42 -8.63 -24.79
CA ASN A 163 16.78 -8.63 -25.31
C ASN A 163 17.87 -8.37 -24.24
N ASP A 164 17.49 -8.15 -22.98
CA ASP A 164 18.40 -7.88 -21.86
C ASP A 164 18.00 -8.71 -20.63
N GLU A 165 18.37 -9.98 -20.65
CA GLU A 165 18.06 -10.93 -19.56
C GLU A 165 18.70 -10.54 -18.22
N ALA A 166 19.86 -9.85 -18.27
CA ALA A 166 20.54 -9.36 -17.07
C ALA A 166 19.70 -8.26 -16.39
N LEU A 167 19.18 -7.30 -17.15
CA LEU A 167 18.30 -6.27 -16.61
C LEU A 167 16.98 -6.86 -16.12
N ALA A 168 16.42 -7.85 -16.81
CA ALA A 168 15.25 -8.60 -16.36
C ALA A 168 15.49 -9.26 -15.00
N LEU A 169 16.60 -9.99 -14.83
CA LEU A 169 16.98 -10.65 -13.58
C LEU A 169 17.21 -9.64 -12.45
N ALA A 170 17.92 -8.55 -12.73
CA ALA A 170 18.21 -7.52 -11.73
C ALA A 170 16.92 -6.84 -11.24
N CYS A 171 15.98 -6.55 -12.14
CA CYS A 171 14.66 -6.04 -11.79
C CYS A 171 13.87 -7.06 -10.96
N LEU A 172 13.82 -8.34 -11.37
CA LEU A 172 13.15 -9.40 -10.63
C LEU A 172 13.71 -9.53 -9.20
N SER A 173 15.02 -9.57 -9.06
CA SER A 173 15.72 -9.74 -7.79
C SER A 173 15.45 -8.58 -6.83
N THR A 174 15.57 -7.34 -7.31
CA THR A 174 15.30 -6.14 -6.51
C THR A 174 13.81 -6.00 -6.17
N PHE A 175 12.92 -6.38 -7.08
CA PHE A 175 11.48 -6.39 -6.84
C PHE A 175 11.06 -7.41 -5.78
N ILE A 176 11.56 -8.64 -5.87
CA ILE A 176 11.31 -9.67 -4.85
C ILE A 176 11.88 -9.25 -3.50
N SER A 177 13.10 -8.71 -3.49
CA SER A 177 13.70 -8.16 -2.28
C SER A 177 12.78 -7.13 -1.63
N LYS A 178 12.29 -6.13 -2.40
CA LYS A 178 11.42 -5.06 -1.90
C LYS A 178 10.04 -5.53 -1.43
N TYR A 179 9.32 -6.34 -2.22
CA TYR A 179 7.90 -6.63 -1.98
C TYR A 179 7.62 -8.01 -1.39
N LEU A 180 8.50 -8.98 -1.63
CA LEU A 180 8.28 -10.41 -1.37
C LEU A 180 9.42 -11.00 -0.53
N HIS A 181 10.01 -10.19 0.35
CA HIS A 181 11.10 -10.61 1.23
C HIS A 181 10.71 -11.88 2.00
N ASN A 182 11.52 -12.95 1.84
CA ASN A 182 11.31 -14.27 2.42
C ASN A 182 10.04 -15.04 2.00
N PHE A 183 9.28 -14.56 1.01
CA PHE A 183 8.11 -15.30 0.50
C PHE A 183 8.50 -16.61 -0.20
N PHE A 184 9.70 -16.68 -0.74
CA PHE A 184 10.21 -17.86 -1.46
C PHE A 184 11.08 -18.78 -0.59
N LEU A 185 11.05 -18.63 0.74
CA LEU A 185 11.67 -19.62 1.63
C LEU A 185 10.98 -20.98 1.48
N LYS A 186 11.71 -22.06 1.78
CA LYS A 186 11.12 -23.42 1.82
C LYS A 186 9.97 -23.51 2.83
N ASP A 187 10.13 -22.86 3.98
CA ASP A 187 9.06 -22.60 4.94
C ASP A 187 8.84 -21.09 5.03
N ASN A 188 7.80 -20.62 4.35
CA ASN A 188 7.36 -19.21 4.32
C ASN A 188 6.08 -18.98 5.15
N SER A 189 5.64 -20.00 5.90
CA SER A 189 4.29 -20.04 6.49
C SER A 189 4.03 -18.86 7.42
N SER A 190 4.98 -18.52 8.29
CA SER A 190 4.87 -17.37 9.20
C SER A 190 4.75 -16.04 8.48
N ILE A 191 5.50 -15.85 7.39
CA ILE A 191 5.50 -14.62 6.58
C ILE A 191 4.16 -14.48 5.85
N MET A 192 3.71 -15.53 5.16
CA MET A 192 2.46 -15.52 4.41
C MET A 192 1.26 -15.36 5.34
N GLN A 193 1.24 -16.07 6.47
CA GLN A 193 0.15 -15.98 7.45
C GLN A 193 0.07 -14.60 8.12
N GLU A 194 1.21 -13.97 8.44
CA GLU A 194 1.20 -12.58 8.91
C GLU A 194 0.61 -11.66 7.84
N TYR A 195 1.09 -11.78 6.60
CA TYR A 195 0.66 -10.92 5.49
C TYR A 195 -0.86 -11.01 5.27
N LEU A 196 -1.40 -12.23 5.26
CA LEU A 196 -2.84 -12.49 5.09
C LEU A 196 -3.67 -12.04 6.30
N ALA A 197 -3.15 -12.16 7.52
CA ALA A 197 -3.83 -11.66 8.70
C ALA A 197 -3.92 -10.12 8.69
N VAL A 198 -2.86 -9.42 8.32
CA VAL A 198 -2.91 -7.96 8.12
C VAL A 198 -3.85 -7.60 6.97
N PHE A 199 -3.84 -8.35 5.87
CA PHE A 199 -4.78 -8.16 4.77
C PHE A 199 -6.24 -8.29 5.23
N SER A 200 -6.56 -9.32 6.00
CA SER A 200 -7.88 -9.53 6.61
C SER A 200 -8.34 -8.34 7.44
N GLN A 201 -7.44 -7.78 8.28
CA GLN A 201 -7.71 -6.57 9.04
C GLN A 201 -7.93 -5.34 8.15
N MET A 202 -7.24 -5.23 7.00
CA MET A 202 -7.47 -4.15 6.04
C MET A 202 -8.82 -4.28 5.33
N ILE A 203 -9.30 -5.50 5.07
CA ILE A 203 -10.66 -5.73 4.57
C ILE A 203 -11.67 -5.27 5.62
N ALA A 204 -11.51 -5.66 6.89
CA ALA A 204 -12.37 -5.20 7.98
C ALA A 204 -12.35 -3.66 8.15
N PHE A 205 -11.18 -3.05 7.98
CA PHE A 205 -10.98 -1.61 8.11
C PHE A 205 -11.67 -0.81 6.98
N HIS A 206 -11.65 -1.30 5.74
CA HIS A 206 -12.22 -0.56 4.60
C HIS A 206 -13.61 -1.03 4.19
N GLU A 207 -13.86 -2.33 4.23
CA GLU A 207 -15.09 -2.99 3.77
C GLU A 207 -15.68 -3.89 4.86
N PRO A 208 -16.12 -3.33 6.01
CA PRO A 208 -16.59 -4.13 7.14
C PRO A 208 -17.81 -5.00 6.79
N ALA A 209 -18.68 -4.54 5.89
CA ALA A 209 -19.83 -5.33 5.44
C ALA A 209 -19.40 -6.60 4.67
N LEU A 210 -18.41 -6.46 3.77
CA LEU A 210 -17.87 -7.59 3.02
C LEU A 210 -17.06 -8.50 3.93
N PHE A 211 -16.24 -7.94 4.83
CA PHE A 211 -15.51 -8.71 5.83
C PHE A 211 -16.45 -9.60 6.66
N ASN A 212 -17.53 -9.03 7.21
CA ASN A 212 -18.49 -9.78 8.01
C ASN A 212 -19.18 -10.89 7.21
N HIS A 213 -19.49 -10.64 5.93
CA HIS A 213 -20.08 -11.65 5.04
C HIS A 213 -19.11 -12.81 4.81
N LEU A 214 -17.89 -12.50 4.37
CA LEU A 214 -16.85 -13.51 4.12
C LEU A 214 -16.53 -14.32 5.39
N ASP A 215 -16.38 -13.66 6.55
CA ASP A 215 -16.17 -14.32 7.85
C ASP A 215 -17.34 -15.25 8.21
N SER A 216 -18.58 -14.82 8.00
CA SER A 216 -19.77 -15.64 8.27
C SER A 216 -19.89 -16.87 7.36
N THR A 217 -19.34 -16.80 6.14
CA THR A 217 -19.25 -17.92 5.19
C THR A 217 -17.97 -18.75 5.35
N ALA A 218 -17.12 -18.41 6.33
CA ALA A 218 -15.78 -18.99 6.52
C ALA A 218 -14.86 -18.90 5.28
N PHE A 219 -15.06 -17.86 4.46
CA PHE A 219 -14.31 -17.63 3.23
C PHE A 219 -13.10 -16.72 3.47
N ASN A 220 -12.07 -17.28 4.10
CA ASN A 220 -10.90 -16.53 4.55
C ASN A 220 -9.89 -16.23 3.42
N PRO A 221 -9.07 -15.17 3.54
CA PRO A 221 -8.09 -14.78 2.53
C PRO A 221 -7.09 -15.88 2.12
N GLU A 222 -6.78 -16.84 2.98
CA GLU A 222 -5.92 -17.99 2.66
C GLU A 222 -6.40 -18.79 1.44
N LEU A 223 -7.70 -18.77 1.15
CA LEU A 223 -8.30 -19.54 0.06
C LEU A 223 -8.05 -18.93 -1.33
N TYR A 224 -7.86 -17.61 -1.42
CA TYR A 224 -7.80 -16.91 -2.71
C TYR A 224 -6.63 -15.93 -2.87
N ALA A 225 -6.10 -15.37 -1.77
CA ALA A 225 -5.16 -14.25 -1.85
C ALA A 225 -3.68 -14.68 -1.86
N ILE A 226 -3.35 -15.93 -1.55
CA ILE A 226 -1.99 -16.47 -1.68
C ILE A 226 -1.43 -16.24 -3.10
N PRO A 227 -2.09 -16.68 -4.19
CA PRO A 227 -1.58 -16.43 -5.54
C PRO A 227 -1.52 -14.95 -5.88
N TRP A 228 -2.41 -14.11 -5.34
CA TRP A 228 -2.39 -12.67 -5.58
C TRP A 228 -1.12 -12.04 -5.07
N PHE A 229 -0.74 -12.33 -3.82
CA PHE A 229 0.44 -11.71 -3.22
C PHE A 229 1.73 -12.40 -3.65
N LEU A 230 1.76 -13.72 -3.78
CA LEU A 230 2.96 -14.45 -4.23
C LEU A 230 3.41 -14.02 -5.63
N THR A 231 2.45 -13.72 -6.51
CA THR A 231 2.73 -13.31 -7.91
C THR A 231 2.57 -11.82 -8.13
N MET A 232 2.23 -11.04 -7.08
CA MET A 232 1.97 -9.61 -7.19
C MET A 232 0.95 -9.29 -8.31
N PHE A 233 -0.12 -10.08 -8.29
CA PHE A 233 -1.30 -10.07 -9.15
C PHE A 233 -1.10 -10.53 -10.60
N THR A 234 0.13 -10.87 -11.01
CA THR A 234 0.40 -11.24 -12.42
C THR A 234 -0.29 -12.51 -12.85
N HIS A 235 -0.57 -13.43 -11.92
CA HIS A 235 -1.28 -14.67 -12.22
C HIS A 235 -2.78 -14.43 -12.53
N ILE A 236 -3.38 -13.39 -11.95
CA ILE A 236 -4.83 -13.14 -12.06
C ILE A 236 -5.20 -12.00 -13.00
N LEU A 237 -4.23 -11.17 -13.40
CA LEU A 237 -4.44 -10.05 -14.30
C LEU A 237 -3.58 -10.19 -15.56
N PRO A 238 -4.07 -9.79 -16.74
CA PRO A 238 -3.29 -9.81 -17.96
C PRO A 238 -2.15 -8.77 -17.93
N LEU A 239 -1.07 -9.02 -18.68
CA LEU A 239 0.16 -8.21 -18.64
C LEU A 239 -0.08 -6.71 -18.89
N HIS A 240 -0.98 -6.37 -19.82
CA HIS A 240 -1.28 -4.97 -20.11
C HIS A 240 -1.91 -4.24 -18.91
N LYS A 241 -2.66 -4.94 -18.04
CA LYS A 241 -3.18 -4.39 -16.78
C LYS A 241 -2.07 -4.32 -15.72
N ILE A 242 -1.20 -5.33 -15.69
CA ILE A 242 -0.04 -5.35 -14.79
C ILE A 242 0.89 -4.16 -15.01
N TYR A 243 1.13 -3.73 -16.25
CA TYR A 243 1.97 -2.56 -16.49
C TYR A 243 1.41 -1.30 -15.81
N TYR A 244 0.11 -1.02 -15.94
CA TYR A 244 -0.52 0.11 -15.24
C TYR A 244 -0.47 -0.02 -13.71
N LEU A 245 -0.71 -1.24 -13.22
CA LEU A 245 -0.66 -1.52 -11.79
C LEU A 245 0.74 -1.30 -11.24
N TRP A 246 1.75 -1.88 -11.88
CA TRP A 246 3.13 -1.83 -11.42
C TRP A 246 3.78 -0.45 -11.60
N ASP A 247 3.39 0.32 -12.62
CA ASP A 247 3.75 1.74 -12.75
C ASP A 247 3.37 2.53 -11.47
N THR A 248 2.25 2.18 -10.83
CA THR A 248 1.84 2.79 -9.55
C THR A 248 2.42 2.07 -8.34
N LEU A 249 2.51 0.74 -8.37
CA LEU A 249 3.01 -0.09 -7.28
C LEU A 249 4.46 0.28 -6.90
N LEU A 250 5.30 0.53 -7.89
CA LEU A 250 6.71 0.91 -7.72
C LEU A 250 6.88 2.25 -6.99
N LEU A 251 5.87 3.12 -7.00
CA LEU A 251 5.83 4.39 -6.26
C LEU A 251 5.46 4.21 -4.77
N GLY A 252 4.88 3.05 -4.42
CA GLY A 252 4.48 2.68 -3.07
C GLY A 252 5.57 1.95 -2.27
N ASN A 253 5.29 1.78 -0.98
CA ASN A 253 6.05 0.87 -0.13
C ASN A 253 5.58 -0.58 -0.31
N CYS A 254 6.24 -1.53 0.36
CA CYS A 254 5.94 -2.95 0.26
C CYS A 254 4.56 -3.36 0.82
N SER A 255 3.86 -2.46 1.52
CA SER A 255 2.52 -2.70 2.08
C SER A 255 1.40 -2.18 1.17
N PHE A 256 1.73 -1.38 0.15
CA PHE A 256 0.76 -0.94 -0.87
C PHE A 256 -0.03 -2.09 -1.55
N PRO A 257 0.55 -3.28 -1.82
CA PRO A 257 -0.20 -4.37 -2.45
C PRO A 257 -1.41 -4.85 -1.63
N LEU A 258 -1.40 -4.70 -0.30
CA LEU A 258 -2.57 -4.99 0.54
C LEU A 258 -3.80 -4.19 0.09
N PHE A 259 -3.59 -2.92 -0.29
CA PHE A 259 -4.66 -2.02 -0.72
C PHE A 259 -5.11 -2.28 -2.15
N VAL A 260 -4.22 -2.84 -3.00
CA VAL A 260 -4.62 -3.37 -4.30
C VAL A 260 -5.57 -4.55 -4.12
N GLY A 261 -5.25 -5.48 -3.20
CA GLY A 261 -6.14 -6.58 -2.85
C GLY A 261 -7.50 -6.11 -2.30
N VAL A 262 -7.51 -5.10 -1.42
CA VAL A 262 -8.76 -4.51 -0.91
C VAL A 262 -9.56 -3.89 -2.05
N SER A 263 -8.90 -3.17 -2.97
CA SER A 263 -9.58 -2.56 -4.11
C SER A 263 -10.14 -3.58 -5.10
N ILE A 264 -9.47 -4.70 -5.32
CA ILE A 264 -10.03 -5.81 -6.13
C ILE A 264 -11.32 -6.31 -5.49
N LEU A 265 -11.31 -6.56 -4.17
CA LEU A 265 -12.51 -6.99 -3.45
C LEU A 265 -13.64 -5.95 -3.48
N GLN A 266 -13.31 -4.67 -3.45
CA GLN A 266 -14.29 -3.58 -3.60
C GLN A 266 -14.99 -3.60 -4.97
N HIS A 267 -14.27 -3.96 -6.02
CA HIS A 267 -14.80 -4.03 -7.38
C HIS A 267 -15.65 -5.27 -7.60
N LEU A 268 -15.40 -6.34 -6.83
CA LEU A 268 -16.19 -7.58 -6.83
C LEU A 268 -17.29 -7.59 -5.76
N ARG A 269 -17.43 -6.51 -4.98
CA ARG A 269 -18.21 -6.45 -3.74
C ARG A 269 -19.68 -6.79 -3.93
N ASP A 270 -20.31 -6.23 -4.97
CA ASP A 270 -21.75 -6.35 -5.16
C ASP A 270 -22.15 -7.79 -5.44
N ASP A 271 -21.33 -8.55 -6.18
CA ASP A 271 -21.52 -9.98 -6.40
C ASP A 271 -21.16 -10.79 -5.14
N LEU A 272 -20.00 -10.54 -4.54
CA LEU A 272 -19.50 -11.28 -3.37
C LEU A 272 -20.47 -11.24 -2.18
N LEU A 273 -21.15 -10.11 -1.95
CA LEU A 273 -22.14 -9.98 -0.88
C LEU A 273 -23.39 -10.84 -1.08
N THR A 274 -23.64 -11.30 -2.31
CA THR A 274 -24.77 -12.18 -2.64
C THR A 274 -24.39 -13.66 -2.65
N PHE A 275 -23.09 -13.95 -2.72
CA PHE A 275 -22.57 -15.29 -2.93
C PHE A 275 -22.35 -16.07 -1.64
N ASP A 276 -22.57 -17.39 -1.71
CA ASP A 276 -22.13 -18.34 -0.71
C ASP A 276 -20.67 -18.78 -0.93
N PHE A 277 -20.21 -19.73 -0.12
CA PHE A 277 -18.83 -20.25 -0.18
C PHE A 277 -18.45 -20.78 -1.57
N ASN A 278 -19.34 -21.56 -2.22
CA ASN A 278 -19.02 -22.21 -3.50
C ASN A 278 -19.03 -21.19 -4.65
N GLU A 279 -19.99 -20.27 -4.64
CA GLU A 279 -20.06 -19.18 -5.60
C GLU A 279 -18.83 -18.27 -5.50
N CYS A 280 -18.34 -18.00 -4.28
CA CYS A 280 -17.07 -17.29 -4.08
C CYS A 280 -15.88 -18.05 -4.69
N ILE A 281 -15.76 -19.37 -4.48
CA ILE A 281 -14.68 -20.17 -5.09
C ILE A 281 -14.70 -20.05 -6.62
N LEU A 282 -15.88 -20.15 -7.23
CA LEU A 282 -16.03 -20.04 -8.68
C LEU A 282 -15.61 -18.65 -9.19
N MET A 283 -16.08 -17.58 -8.53
CA MET A 283 -15.75 -16.21 -8.88
C MET A 283 -14.24 -15.92 -8.80
N PHE A 284 -13.54 -16.47 -7.80
CA PHE A 284 -12.08 -16.28 -7.69
C PHE A 284 -11.27 -17.20 -8.62
N SER A 285 -11.86 -18.28 -9.11
CA SER A 285 -11.23 -19.16 -10.10
C SER A 285 -11.31 -18.58 -11.51
N ASP A 286 -12.39 -17.86 -11.84
CA ASP A 286 -12.61 -17.17 -13.11
C ASP A 286 -13.04 -15.71 -12.84
N MET A 287 -12.05 -14.87 -12.55
CA MET A 287 -12.29 -13.50 -12.11
C MET A 287 -12.84 -12.64 -13.26
N PRO A 288 -13.91 -11.87 -13.03
CA PRO A 288 -14.48 -11.00 -14.04
C PRO A 288 -13.52 -9.86 -14.37
N ASP A 289 -13.75 -9.21 -15.52
CA ASP A 289 -12.85 -8.16 -15.97
C ASP A 289 -12.95 -6.91 -15.07
N ILE A 290 -11.82 -6.54 -14.45
CA ILE A 290 -11.73 -5.38 -13.55
C ILE A 290 -11.22 -4.15 -14.33
N ASP A 291 -11.88 -2.99 -14.17
CA ASP A 291 -11.31 -1.70 -14.61
C ASP A 291 -10.07 -1.38 -13.76
N ILE A 292 -8.90 -1.66 -14.35
CA ILE A 292 -7.63 -1.53 -13.63
C ILE A 292 -7.32 -0.09 -13.20
N GLN A 293 -7.76 0.92 -13.97
CA GLN A 293 -7.47 2.32 -13.64
C GLN A 293 -8.30 2.77 -12.43
N ALA A 294 -9.58 2.40 -12.41
CA ALA A 294 -10.44 2.63 -11.26
C ALA A 294 -9.93 1.88 -10.02
N CYS A 295 -9.52 0.61 -10.18
CA CYS A 295 -8.95 -0.20 -9.11
C CYS A 295 -7.68 0.43 -8.53
N ILE A 296 -6.76 0.90 -9.36
CA ILE A 296 -5.56 1.61 -8.88
C ILE A 296 -5.93 2.90 -8.13
N HIS A 297 -6.90 3.68 -8.62
CA HIS A 297 -7.33 4.91 -7.96
C HIS A 297 -7.94 4.66 -6.58
N ASP A 298 -8.74 3.60 -6.44
CA ASP A 298 -9.37 3.23 -5.19
C ASP A 298 -8.34 2.63 -4.21
N ALA A 299 -7.39 1.80 -4.68
CA ALA A 299 -6.25 1.32 -3.90
C ALA A 299 -5.40 2.47 -3.33
N VAL A 300 -5.08 3.49 -4.15
CA VAL A 300 -4.36 4.69 -3.69
C VAL A 300 -5.18 5.47 -2.67
N ARG A 301 -6.51 5.59 -2.86
CA ARG A 301 -7.39 6.27 -1.91
C ARG A 301 -7.42 5.55 -0.57
N ALA A 302 -7.57 4.23 -0.57
CA ALA A 302 -7.54 3.39 0.62
C ALA A 302 -6.20 3.52 1.35
N TYR A 303 -5.08 3.38 0.63
CA TYR A 303 -3.74 3.56 1.19
C TYR A 303 -3.55 4.93 1.87
N LEU A 304 -3.97 6.02 1.24
CA LEU A 304 -3.83 7.38 1.79
C LEU A 304 -4.82 7.72 2.92
N ALA A 305 -5.92 6.95 3.03
CA ALA A 305 -6.88 7.07 4.12
C ALA A 305 -6.44 6.28 5.37
N THR A 306 -5.52 5.33 5.21
CA THR A 306 -5.13 4.40 6.27
C THR A 306 -3.88 4.87 6.99
N PRO A 307 -3.91 4.96 8.34
CA PRO A 307 -2.75 5.38 9.11
C PRO A 307 -1.60 4.36 9.00
N PRO A 308 -0.34 4.77 8.76
CA PRO A 308 0.75 3.85 8.48
C PRO A 308 0.98 2.76 9.54
N SER A 309 0.75 3.08 10.81
CA SER A 309 0.94 2.13 11.89
C SER A 309 -0.05 0.96 11.86
N THR A 310 -1.22 1.07 11.19
CA THR A 310 -2.26 0.02 11.22
C THR A 310 -1.91 -1.21 10.39
N TYR A 311 -1.07 -1.08 9.38
CA TYR A 311 -0.64 -2.18 8.50
C TYR A 311 0.85 -2.53 8.67
N LEU A 312 1.45 -2.14 9.79
CA LEU A 312 2.80 -2.55 10.16
C LEU A 312 2.92 -4.09 10.26
N ARG A 313 3.97 -4.65 9.66
CA ARG A 313 4.28 -6.09 9.61
C ARG A 313 5.68 -6.34 10.17
N LYS A 314 5.86 -7.44 10.88
CA LYS A 314 7.16 -7.86 11.43
C LYS A 314 8.14 -8.22 10.32
N HIS A 315 7.67 -8.84 9.24
CA HIS A 315 8.50 -9.28 8.11
C HIS A 315 8.70 -8.19 7.04
N ASP A 316 8.25 -6.95 7.27
CA ASP A 316 8.59 -5.81 6.43
C ASP A 316 10.00 -5.27 6.76
N HIS A 317 11.00 -5.73 6.01
CA HIS A 317 12.38 -5.27 6.13
C HIS A 317 12.63 -3.84 5.60
N THR A 318 11.64 -3.21 4.94
CA THR A 318 11.77 -1.83 4.43
C THR A 318 11.30 -0.78 5.43
N TYR A 319 10.58 -1.19 6.48
CA TYR A 319 10.12 -0.29 7.52
C TYR A 319 11.29 0.21 8.36
N SER A 320 11.36 1.52 8.53
CA SER A 320 12.29 2.17 9.46
C SER A 320 11.48 3.09 10.37
N PRO A 321 11.49 2.88 11.70
CA PRO A 321 10.75 3.74 12.62
C PRO A 321 11.32 5.17 12.59
N PRO A 322 10.48 6.20 12.75
CA PRO A 322 10.95 7.57 12.88
C PRO A 322 11.87 7.72 14.10
N THR A 323 13.04 8.34 13.93
CA THR A 323 14.02 8.58 15.01
C THR A 323 13.60 9.70 15.97
N ASP A 324 12.79 10.63 15.48
CA ASP A 324 12.42 11.86 16.21
C ASP A 324 11.13 11.68 17.03
N VAL A 325 10.60 10.45 17.07
CA VAL A 325 9.36 10.12 17.77
C VAL A 325 9.69 9.27 18.99
N PRO A 326 9.15 9.57 20.18
CA PRO A 326 9.38 8.77 21.37
C PRO A 326 9.02 7.29 21.13
N PRO A 327 9.86 6.32 21.53
CA PRO A 327 9.60 4.90 21.33
C PRO A 327 8.24 4.47 21.87
N GLU A 328 7.80 5.01 23.00
CA GLU A 328 6.50 4.75 23.61
C GLU A 328 5.33 5.19 22.73
N ALA A 329 5.50 6.19 21.85
CA ALA A 329 4.46 6.65 20.94
C ALA A 329 4.33 5.81 19.66
N LEU A 330 5.33 4.97 19.38
CA LEU A 330 5.34 4.05 18.25
C LEU A 330 4.63 2.74 18.60
N ARG A 331 4.30 1.98 17.57
CA ARG A 331 3.72 0.63 17.71
C ARG A 331 4.76 -0.40 17.26
N GLU A 332 4.92 -1.44 18.07
CA GLU A 332 5.67 -2.62 17.68
C GLU A 332 4.81 -3.58 16.86
N PRO A 333 5.40 -4.37 15.93
CA PRO A 333 4.67 -5.41 15.21
C PRO A 333 3.97 -6.39 16.17
N LEU A 334 2.71 -6.73 15.85
CA LEU A 334 1.94 -7.68 16.65
C LEU A 334 2.36 -9.12 16.34
N SER A 335 2.16 -10.03 17.30
CA SER A 335 2.35 -11.45 17.03
C SER A 335 1.25 -11.99 16.11
N LEU A 336 1.54 -13.07 15.39
CA LEU A 336 0.59 -13.72 14.48
C LEU A 336 -0.70 -14.15 15.20
N ASP A 337 -0.59 -14.63 16.44
CA ASP A 337 -1.77 -15.03 17.24
C ASP A 337 -2.71 -13.86 17.52
N VAL A 338 -2.15 -12.68 17.80
CA VAL A 338 -2.93 -11.46 18.03
C VAL A 338 -3.58 -11.01 16.72
N LEU A 339 -2.82 -10.99 15.61
CA LEU A 339 -3.36 -10.61 14.30
C LEU A 339 -4.52 -11.50 13.85
N ARG A 340 -4.46 -12.80 14.14
CA ARG A 340 -5.52 -13.76 13.80
C ARG A 340 -6.74 -13.65 14.70
N GLN A 341 -6.53 -13.38 15.99
CA GLN A 341 -7.63 -13.28 16.93
C GLN A 341 -8.39 -11.97 16.73
N GLU A 342 -7.71 -10.88 16.37
CA GLU A 342 -8.30 -9.55 16.32
C GLU A 342 -8.71 -9.13 14.90
N SER A 343 -9.97 -8.69 14.76
CA SER A 343 -10.53 -8.29 13.47
C SER A 343 -10.12 -6.88 13.04
N CYS A 344 -9.59 -6.06 13.96
CA CYS A 344 -9.27 -4.66 13.74
C CYS A 344 -7.77 -4.40 13.93
N PRO A 345 -7.16 -3.52 13.13
CA PRO A 345 -5.77 -3.17 13.32
C PRO A 345 -5.56 -2.29 14.57
N HIS A 346 -4.33 -2.28 15.09
CA HIS A 346 -3.92 -1.33 16.12
C HIS A 346 -3.28 -0.09 15.49
N ILE A 347 -3.49 1.06 16.11
CA ILE A 347 -2.89 2.34 15.72
C ILE A 347 -1.89 2.81 16.78
N SER A 348 -0.76 3.40 16.37
CA SER A 348 0.22 4.01 17.27
C SER A 348 -0.29 5.32 17.85
N ALA A 349 0.23 5.73 19.01
CA ALA A 349 -0.11 7.04 19.57
C ALA A 349 0.36 8.19 18.65
N HIS A 350 1.49 8.03 17.96
CA HIS A 350 1.99 8.97 16.96
C HIS A 350 0.96 9.26 15.86
N ASP A 351 0.37 8.21 15.27
CA ASP A 351 -0.64 8.38 14.23
C ASP A 351 -1.94 9.00 14.79
N VAL A 352 -2.31 8.65 16.02
CA VAL A 352 -3.47 9.27 16.71
C VAL A 352 -3.26 10.77 16.90
N ILE A 353 -2.07 11.19 17.35
CA ILE A 353 -1.70 12.59 17.51
C ILE A 353 -1.84 13.33 16.17
N ALA A 354 -1.30 12.77 15.09
CA ALA A 354 -1.37 13.35 13.75
C ALA A 354 -2.81 13.45 13.20
N LEU A 355 -3.64 12.42 13.42
CA LEU A 355 -5.03 12.36 12.94
C LEU A 355 -5.97 13.32 13.69
N CYS A 356 -5.76 13.46 15.00
CA CYS A 356 -6.60 14.26 15.88
C CYS A 356 -6.07 15.71 16.03
N GLY A 357 -4.88 16.01 15.50
CA GLY A 357 -4.24 17.31 15.66
C GLY A 357 -3.98 17.64 17.12
N LEU A 358 -3.46 16.66 17.85
CA LEU A 358 -3.06 16.83 19.25
C LEU A 358 -1.65 17.41 19.31
N GLU A 359 -1.36 18.16 20.35
CA GLU A 359 -0.02 18.63 20.67
C GLU A 359 0.43 17.93 21.95
N TYR A 360 1.67 17.46 21.99
CA TYR A 360 2.27 16.90 23.20
C TYR A 360 3.58 17.62 23.49
N HIS A 361 3.84 17.90 24.76
CA HIS A 361 5.15 18.35 25.20
C HIS A 361 6.02 17.11 25.39
N ALA A 362 6.89 16.83 24.43
CA ALA A 362 7.93 15.83 24.64
C ALA A 362 8.74 16.25 25.88
N LEU A 363 8.68 15.46 26.94
CA LEU A 363 9.56 15.63 28.10
C LEU A 363 10.98 15.31 27.62
N GLY A 364 11.72 16.37 27.27
CA GLY A 364 13.15 16.43 26.94
C GLY A 364 13.90 15.10 26.75
N TYR A 365 13.85 14.56 25.53
CA TYR A 365 14.98 13.80 24.97
C TYR A 365 15.83 14.77 24.15
N GLY A 366 16.61 15.57 24.86
CA GLY A 366 17.45 16.62 24.31
C GLY A 366 17.93 17.50 25.45
N GLY A 367 19.11 17.18 26.00
CA GLY A 367 19.70 17.98 27.05
C GLY A 367 19.96 19.41 26.57
N GLY A 368 19.30 20.40 27.19
CA GLY A 368 19.63 21.80 27.02
C GLY A 368 18.43 22.75 27.07
N ALA A 369 18.35 23.50 28.17
CA ALA A 369 17.68 24.78 28.37
C ALA A 369 16.19 24.94 28.00
N ARG A 370 15.42 25.46 28.97
CA ARG A 370 14.08 26.01 28.82
C ARG A 370 14.12 27.23 27.89
N GLU A 371 13.94 27.02 26.60
CA GLU A 371 13.42 28.03 25.67
C GLU A 371 12.20 27.45 24.96
N SER A 372 11.15 28.26 24.85
CA SER A 372 9.94 27.97 24.09
C SER A 372 10.30 27.77 22.61
N GLY A 373 10.64 26.54 22.24
CA GLY A 373 10.94 26.14 20.87
C GLY A 373 9.68 26.12 19.98
N PRO A 374 9.85 26.22 18.65
CA PRO A 374 8.73 26.30 17.72
C PRO A 374 7.90 25.02 17.77
N THR A 375 6.58 25.17 17.74
CA THR A 375 5.61 24.08 17.54
C THR A 375 6.05 23.22 16.35
N HIS A 376 6.52 22.00 16.60
CA HIS A 376 6.93 21.08 15.55
C HIS A 376 5.69 20.67 14.74
N SER A 377 5.47 21.35 13.62
CA SER A 377 4.54 20.88 12.59
C SER A 377 5.07 19.56 12.04
N LEU A 378 4.46 18.44 12.44
CA LEU A 378 4.64 17.07 11.93
C LEU A 378 4.31 16.95 10.42
N ARG A 379 4.95 17.73 9.56
CA ARG A 379 4.80 17.63 8.11
C ARG A 379 5.86 16.70 7.55
N SER A 380 5.56 15.41 7.55
CA SER A 380 6.28 14.45 6.73
C SER A 380 6.17 14.87 5.26
N PRO A 381 7.26 14.78 4.46
CA PRO A 381 7.19 15.04 3.04
C PRO A 381 6.13 14.14 2.37
N SER A 382 5.35 14.70 1.44
CA SER A 382 4.31 13.95 0.72
C SER A 382 4.89 12.70 0.05
N SER A 383 4.24 11.54 0.21
CA SER A 383 4.66 10.31 -0.47
C SER A 383 4.45 10.41 -1.99
N PRO A 384 5.18 9.64 -2.82
CA PRO A 384 4.94 9.60 -4.27
C PRO A 384 3.48 9.28 -4.63
N LEU A 385 2.87 8.32 -3.93
CA LEU A 385 1.45 7.98 -4.09
C LEU A 385 0.51 9.15 -3.71
N GLN A 386 0.86 9.94 -2.69
CA GLN A 386 0.09 11.13 -2.36
C GLN A 386 0.16 12.16 -3.49
N ARG A 387 1.36 12.42 -4.03
CA ARG A 387 1.53 13.32 -5.17
C ARG A 387 0.76 12.84 -6.40
N ARG A 388 0.75 11.53 -6.66
CA ARG A 388 -0.03 10.92 -7.76
C ARG A 388 -1.53 11.19 -7.62
N ALA A 389 -2.08 11.00 -6.41
CA ALA A 389 -3.47 11.30 -6.13
C ALA A 389 -3.81 12.80 -6.31
N GLU A 390 -2.88 13.70 -6.00
CA GLU A 390 -3.04 15.14 -6.17
C GLU A 390 -3.00 15.56 -7.65
N VAL A 391 -2.14 14.94 -8.48
CA VAL A 391 -2.12 15.13 -9.94
C VAL A 391 -3.47 14.74 -10.54
N GLY A 392 -4.08 13.63 -10.10
CA GLY A 392 -5.42 13.23 -10.50
C GLY A 392 -6.51 14.23 -10.10
N ARG A 393 -6.41 14.86 -8.92
CA ARG A 393 -7.41 15.82 -8.40
C ARG A 393 -7.35 17.20 -9.03
N ARG A 394 -6.17 17.70 -9.44
CA ARG A 394 -6.07 19.00 -10.13
C ARG A 394 -6.88 19.05 -11.44
N ARG A 395 -7.34 17.90 -11.93
CA ARG A 395 -8.23 17.73 -13.09
C ARG A 395 -9.72 18.00 -12.79
N GLY A 396 -10.12 18.22 -11.53
CA GLY A 396 -11.47 18.62 -11.14
C GLY A 396 -11.46 19.80 -10.16
N LYS A 397 -12.00 20.95 -10.58
CA LYS A 397 -12.15 22.25 -9.85
C LYS A 397 -11.32 22.42 -8.57
N SER A 398 -10.38 23.36 -8.62
CA SER A 398 -9.62 23.90 -7.49
C SER A 398 -10.51 24.35 -6.32
N GLY A 399 -10.80 23.43 -5.40
CA GLY A 399 -11.33 23.76 -4.08
C GLY A 399 -10.21 24.37 -3.24
N LYS A 400 -10.40 25.60 -2.78
CA LYS A 400 -9.53 26.28 -1.79
C LYS A 400 -9.14 25.30 -0.68
N GLY A 401 -7.85 25.26 -0.36
CA GLY A 401 -7.29 24.48 0.74
C GLY A 401 -7.97 24.84 2.07
N GLY A 402 -9.05 24.14 2.38
CA GLY A 402 -9.68 24.19 3.70
C GLY A 402 -8.70 23.62 4.72
N ARG A 403 -8.63 24.26 5.89
CA ARG A 403 -8.05 23.67 7.11
C ARG A 403 -8.45 22.19 7.16
N LYS A 404 -7.49 21.26 7.07
CA LYS A 404 -7.74 19.82 7.22
C LYS A 404 -8.37 19.62 8.60
N GLY A 405 -9.68 19.45 8.66
CA GLY A 405 -10.38 19.11 9.90
C GLY A 405 -9.84 17.80 10.47
N ARG A 406 -9.99 17.61 11.79
CA ARG A 406 -9.62 16.35 12.48
C ARG A 406 -10.16 15.14 11.72
N LYS A 407 -9.27 14.20 11.41
CA LYS A 407 -9.58 12.98 10.67
C LYS A 407 -9.87 11.79 11.59
N GLY A 408 -9.43 11.84 12.84
CA GLY A 408 -9.73 10.83 13.86
C GLY A 408 -10.89 11.23 14.77
N VAL A 409 -11.58 10.21 15.31
CA VAL A 409 -12.56 10.31 16.40
C VAL A 409 -12.16 9.32 17.48
N LEU A 410 -11.90 9.81 18.70
CA LEU A 410 -11.54 8.97 19.84
C LEU A 410 -12.81 8.52 20.56
N VAL A 411 -12.93 7.22 20.81
CA VAL A 411 -14.00 6.61 21.59
C VAL A 411 -13.35 5.96 22.81
N ASP A 412 -13.48 6.61 23.98
CA ASP A 412 -12.95 6.11 25.23
C ASP A 412 -13.96 5.20 25.91
N ILE A 413 -13.59 3.92 26.04
CA ILE A 413 -14.46 2.86 26.53
C ILE A 413 -14.16 2.48 27.98
N ARG A 414 -13.27 3.23 28.66
CA ARG A 414 -12.97 3.05 30.08
C ARG A 414 -14.16 3.44 30.96
N SER A 415 -14.06 3.17 32.26
CA SER A 415 -15.11 3.58 33.21
C SER A 415 -15.30 5.10 33.22
N GLN A 416 -16.49 5.54 33.62
CA GLN A 416 -16.79 6.97 33.71
C GLN A 416 -15.88 7.71 34.70
N GLU A 417 -15.43 7.02 35.75
CA GLU A 417 -14.49 7.53 36.76
C GLU A 417 -13.11 7.76 36.14
N GLU A 418 -12.58 6.79 35.40
CA GLU A 418 -11.28 6.92 34.72
C GLU A 418 -11.28 7.98 33.64
N PHE A 419 -12.40 8.13 32.92
CA PHE A 419 -12.58 9.19 31.93
C PHE A 419 -12.56 10.57 32.61
N ARG A 420 -13.24 10.72 33.76
CA ARG A 420 -13.23 11.96 34.55
C ARG A 420 -11.86 12.30 35.13
N ALA A 421 -11.13 11.28 35.58
CA ALA A 421 -9.77 11.44 36.09
C ALA A 421 -8.78 11.90 35.01
N GLY A 422 -9.03 11.59 33.74
CA GLY A 422 -8.22 12.07 32.62
C GLY A 422 -8.64 11.47 31.29
N HIS A 423 -8.93 12.32 30.31
CA HIS A 423 -9.32 11.93 28.94
C HIS A 423 -8.72 12.89 27.91
N VAL A 424 -8.73 12.50 26.63
CA VAL A 424 -8.33 13.42 25.55
C VAL A 424 -9.49 14.37 25.25
N PRO A 425 -9.28 15.70 25.21
CA PRO A 425 -10.33 16.66 24.88
C PRO A 425 -11.04 16.35 23.56
N GLY A 426 -12.38 16.28 23.61
CA GLY A 426 -13.21 15.96 22.45
C GLY A 426 -13.35 14.47 22.13
N SER A 427 -12.85 13.58 22.98
CA SER A 427 -13.16 12.14 22.91
C SER A 427 -14.60 11.85 23.35
N LEU A 428 -15.21 10.82 22.76
CA LEU A 428 -16.53 10.32 23.12
C LEU A 428 -16.38 9.33 24.28
N SER A 429 -17.03 9.58 25.41
CA SER A 429 -17.09 8.61 26.52
C SER A 429 -18.20 7.60 26.24
N LEU A 430 -17.84 6.34 26.04
CA LEU A 430 -18.78 5.24 25.78
C LEU A 430 -18.31 3.96 26.50
N PRO A 431 -18.49 3.86 27.83
CA PRO A 431 -17.97 2.75 28.64
C PRO A 431 -18.39 1.37 28.10
N HIS A 432 -17.44 0.43 28.00
CA HIS A 432 -17.66 -0.89 27.37
C HIS A 432 -18.91 -1.61 27.89
N GLN A 433 -19.11 -1.63 29.21
CA GLN A 433 -20.23 -2.34 29.86
C GLN A 433 -21.62 -1.77 29.53
N LEU A 434 -21.70 -0.53 29.04
CA LEU A 434 -22.96 0.17 28.76
C LEU A 434 -23.19 0.42 27.27
N ALA A 435 -22.19 0.15 26.44
CA ALA A 435 -22.17 0.57 25.04
C ALA A 435 -23.08 -0.25 24.13
N PHE A 436 -23.29 -1.54 24.46
CA PHE A 436 -24.06 -2.46 23.64
C PHE A 436 -25.22 -3.07 24.43
N GLN A 437 -26.34 -3.25 23.74
CA GLN A 437 -27.48 -4.01 24.20
C GLN A 437 -27.20 -5.53 24.06
N PRO A 438 -28.00 -6.41 24.70
CA PRO A 438 -27.82 -7.86 24.60
C PRO A 438 -27.90 -8.42 23.18
N ASP A 439 -28.57 -7.71 22.26
CA ASP A 439 -28.66 -8.07 20.83
C ASP A 439 -27.44 -7.61 20.00
N GLY A 440 -26.46 -6.95 20.63
CA GLY A 440 -25.26 -6.41 19.99
C GLY A 440 -25.42 -5.03 19.36
N SER A 441 -26.62 -4.43 19.40
CA SER A 441 -26.84 -3.07 18.92
C SER A 441 -26.26 -2.03 19.89
N LEU A 442 -25.92 -0.84 19.39
CA LEU A 442 -25.45 0.25 20.25
C LEU A 442 -26.59 0.75 21.16
N THR A 443 -26.28 0.95 22.43
CA THR A 443 -27.21 1.54 23.40
C THR A 443 -27.51 3.00 23.01
N PRO A 444 -28.78 3.41 22.89
CA PRO A 444 -29.14 4.78 22.55
C PRO A 444 -28.63 5.79 23.59
N SER A 445 -27.73 6.67 23.17
CA SER A 445 -27.17 7.74 23.99
C SER A 445 -26.61 8.85 23.08
N LEU A 446 -26.28 10.02 23.66
CA LEU A 446 -25.65 11.10 22.90
C LEU A 446 -24.30 10.68 22.27
N PRO A 447 -23.40 9.96 22.98
CA PRO A 447 -22.17 9.47 22.38
C PRO A 447 -22.39 8.44 21.28
N SER A 448 -23.35 7.51 21.41
CA SER A 448 -23.63 6.54 20.33
C SER A 448 -24.27 7.20 19.11
N SER A 449 -25.14 8.19 19.30
CA SER A 449 -25.68 9.00 18.20
C SER A 449 -24.58 9.78 17.47
N SER A 450 -23.63 10.34 18.24
CA SER A 450 -22.47 11.04 17.70
C SER A 450 -21.59 10.09 16.89
N LEU A 451 -21.33 8.88 17.41
CA LEU A 451 -20.58 7.83 16.73
C LEU A 451 -21.25 7.40 15.42
N SER A 452 -22.56 7.17 15.43
CA SER A 452 -23.33 6.83 14.22
C SER A 452 -23.36 7.95 13.17
N SER A 453 -23.19 9.20 13.59
CA SER A 453 -23.09 10.36 12.69
C SER A 453 -21.67 10.60 12.13
N VAL A 454 -20.67 9.82 12.58
CA VAL A 454 -19.29 9.96 12.10
C VAL A 454 -19.24 9.66 10.61
N ARG A 455 -18.72 10.63 9.85
CA ARG A 455 -18.51 10.45 8.40
C ARG A 455 -17.60 9.26 8.16
N THR A 456 -17.95 8.44 7.18
CA THR A 456 -17.16 7.26 6.75
C THR A 456 -15.70 7.58 6.42
N SER A 457 -15.36 8.84 6.11
CA SER A 457 -13.99 9.27 5.85
C SER A 457 -13.12 9.48 7.10
N ARG A 458 -13.66 9.30 8.32
CA ARG A 458 -12.93 9.47 9.58
C ARG A 458 -12.53 8.11 10.16
N VAL A 459 -11.42 8.10 10.88
CA VAL A 459 -10.90 6.91 11.59
C VAL A 459 -11.48 6.90 13.01
N ILE A 460 -12.11 5.80 13.40
CA ILE A 460 -12.66 5.58 14.74
C ILE A 460 -11.58 4.87 15.57
N ILE A 461 -11.12 5.51 16.63
CA ILE A 461 -10.02 5.03 17.47
C ILE A 461 -10.57 4.65 18.84
N VAL A 462 -10.59 3.35 19.13
CA VAL A 462 -11.04 2.81 20.42
C VAL A 462 -9.91 2.94 21.44
N VAL A 463 -10.17 3.70 22.51
CA VAL A 463 -9.26 3.92 23.64
C VAL A 463 -9.76 3.10 24.82
N ALA A 464 -8.96 2.12 25.24
CA ALA A 464 -9.26 1.22 26.36
C ALA A 464 -8.05 1.11 27.29
N ASN A 465 -8.22 0.50 28.45
CA ASN A 465 -7.07 -0.03 29.19
C ASN A 465 -6.46 -1.23 28.43
N LYS A 466 -5.18 -1.53 28.67
CA LYS A 466 -4.52 -2.69 28.06
C LYS A 466 -5.28 -3.97 28.44
N GLY A 467 -5.68 -4.75 27.44
CA GLY A 467 -6.48 -5.95 27.64
C GLY A 467 -7.38 -6.25 26.44
N LYS A 468 -8.37 -7.13 26.64
CA LYS A 468 -9.26 -7.61 25.57
C LYS A 468 -10.44 -6.70 25.26
N SER A 469 -10.75 -5.76 26.15
CA SER A 469 -11.92 -4.87 26.01
C SER A 469 -11.87 -4.01 24.74
N GLY A 470 -10.70 -3.46 24.39
CA GLY A 470 -10.51 -2.68 23.17
C GLY A 470 -10.81 -3.48 21.90
N PRO A 471 -10.10 -4.60 21.66
CA PRO A 471 -10.37 -5.47 20.50
C PRO A 471 -11.79 -6.04 20.45
N GLU A 472 -12.37 -6.43 21.58
CA GLU A 472 -13.76 -6.92 21.64
C GLU A 472 -14.77 -5.84 21.23
N PHE A 473 -14.61 -4.62 21.76
CA PHE A 473 -15.44 -3.49 21.40
C PHE A 473 -15.32 -3.14 19.91
N ALA A 474 -14.09 -3.10 19.40
CA ALA A 474 -13.81 -2.79 18.00
C ALA A 474 -14.44 -3.83 17.06
N ARG A 475 -14.38 -5.13 17.42
CA ARG A 475 -15.06 -6.20 16.66
C ARG A 475 -16.57 -5.99 16.58
N GLN A 476 -17.20 -5.54 17.67
CA GLN A 476 -18.64 -5.24 17.65
C GLN A 476 -18.97 -4.04 16.75
N LEU A 477 -18.14 -3.00 16.73
CA LEU A 477 -18.30 -1.90 15.78
C LEU A 477 -18.18 -2.38 14.32
N VAL A 478 -17.22 -3.26 14.01
CA VAL A 478 -17.09 -3.84 12.66
C VAL A 478 -18.32 -4.68 12.30
N ARG A 479 -18.87 -5.48 13.22
CA ARG A 479 -20.14 -6.21 13.01
C ARG A 479 -21.32 -5.29 12.70
N LEU A 480 -21.35 -4.13 13.34
CA LEU A 480 -22.31 -3.04 13.05
C LEU A 480 -21.96 -2.23 11.79
N ARG A 481 -20.95 -2.66 11.02
CA ARG A 481 -20.52 -2.11 9.73
C ARG A 481 -19.90 -0.71 9.81
N PHE A 482 -19.33 -0.34 10.95
CA PHE A 482 -18.52 0.87 11.04
C PHE A 482 -17.18 0.68 10.32
N PRO A 483 -16.84 1.51 9.32
CA PRO A 483 -15.54 1.46 8.67
C PRO A 483 -14.48 2.19 9.50
N HIS A 484 -13.22 1.95 9.15
CA HIS A 484 -12.03 2.61 9.69
C HIS A 484 -11.90 2.53 11.22
N VAL A 485 -12.29 1.40 11.80
CA VAL A 485 -12.18 1.16 13.24
C VAL A 485 -10.78 0.60 13.56
N CYS A 486 -10.09 1.20 14.53
CA CYS A 486 -8.82 0.72 15.04
C CYS A 486 -8.74 0.83 16.56
N VAL A 487 -7.85 0.05 17.17
CA VAL A 487 -7.60 0.05 18.62
C VAL A 487 -6.31 0.80 18.93
N LEU A 488 -6.31 1.69 19.92
CA LEU A 488 -5.07 2.34 20.35
C LEU A 488 -4.10 1.31 20.95
N HIS A 489 -2.92 1.19 20.36
CA HIS A 489 -1.87 0.32 20.85
C HIS A 489 -1.42 0.72 22.26
N ASN A 490 -1.24 -0.26 23.16
CA ASN A 490 -0.96 -0.07 24.59
C ASN A 490 -2.03 0.70 25.40
N GLY A 491 -3.16 1.06 24.78
CA GLY A 491 -4.32 1.65 25.46
C GLY A 491 -4.06 3.04 26.06
N ALA A 492 -4.92 3.49 26.98
CA ALA A 492 -4.87 4.84 27.54
C ALA A 492 -3.58 5.15 28.33
N ALA A 493 -2.81 4.13 28.74
CA ALA A 493 -1.56 4.30 29.45
C ALA A 493 -0.52 5.09 28.61
N VAL A 494 -0.48 4.86 27.29
CA VAL A 494 0.45 5.58 26.40
C VAL A 494 0.08 7.07 26.27
N LEU A 495 -1.22 7.39 26.23
CA LEU A 495 -1.66 8.78 26.20
C LEU A 495 -1.31 9.49 27.52
N ARG A 496 -1.39 8.77 28.63
CA ARG A 496 -0.98 9.29 29.94
C ARG A 496 0.52 9.59 30.00
N SER A 497 1.37 8.67 29.54
CA SER A 497 2.82 8.88 29.53
C SER A 497 3.25 10.04 28.64
N LEU A 498 2.49 10.30 27.56
CA LEU A 498 2.69 11.44 26.66
C LEU A 498 2.04 12.74 27.15
N GLY A 499 1.38 12.75 28.32
CA GLY A 499 0.74 13.94 28.88
C GLY A 499 -0.51 14.42 28.11
N LEU A 500 -1.19 13.52 27.41
CA LEU A 500 -2.34 13.84 26.54
C LEU A 500 -3.71 13.72 27.23
N LEU A 501 -3.74 13.29 28.50
CA LEU A 501 -4.98 13.14 29.27
C LEU A 501 -5.17 14.34 30.20
N THR A 502 -6.32 15.01 30.09
CA THR A 502 -6.73 16.15 30.93
C THR A 502 -7.92 15.76 31.80
N ALA A 503 -7.93 16.17 33.07
CA ALA A 503 -9.05 15.92 33.98
C ALA A 503 -10.29 16.74 33.59
N LEU A 504 -11.49 16.24 33.88
CA LEU A 504 -12.73 17.01 33.68
C LEU A 504 -12.79 18.17 34.69
N GLY A 505 -12.56 19.40 34.23
CA GLY A 505 -12.64 20.63 35.05
C GLY A 505 -11.37 21.49 35.07
N GLU A 506 -10.27 21.00 34.52
CA GLU A 506 -9.09 21.82 34.19
C GLU A 506 -9.20 22.23 32.72
N ASP A 507 -9.78 23.40 32.45
CA ASP A 507 -9.62 24.04 31.14
C ASP A 507 -8.15 24.48 31.00
N PRO A 508 -7.51 24.29 29.82
CA PRO A 508 -6.21 24.91 29.54
C PRO A 508 -6.29 26.43 29.42
#